data_AF-A0A9X3TU90-F1
#
_entry.id   AF-A0A9X3TU90-F1
#
_cell.length_a   1.000
_cell.length_b   1.000
_cell.length_c   1.000
_cell.angle_alpha   90.00
_cell.angle_beta   90.00
_cell.angle_gamma   90.00
#
_symmetry.space_group_name_H-M   'P 1'
#
loop_
_entity.id
_entity.type
_entity.pdbx_description
1 polymer ?
#
loop_
_entity_poly.entity_id
_entity_poly.type
_entity_poly.pdbx_seq_one_letter_code
_entity_poly.pdbx_strand_id
1 'polypeptide(L)'
;MNLTLMIKLLPTTEQHQSLLETMERFNAACNVIAEAAFAEHTANKVRLQKLVYSRIREEFGSSAQMTVRAIAKTCEAYKRDKSIKPTFKPHGAIVYDQRLLSWKGLERVSILTIWQAHLGAHRIWRVPSGASESDSRTSRSHLP
;
A
#
# COMPACT_ATOMS: atom_id res chain seq x y z
N MET A 1 -20.00 -2.74 18.69
CA MET A 1 -20.64 -2.55 17.37
C MET A 1 -19.63 -1.87 16.46
N ASN A 2 -19.32 -2.44 15.29
CA ASN A 2 -18.36 -1.83 14.35
C ASN A 2 -19.14 -1.14 13.23
N LEU A 3 -18.80 0.11 12.93
CA LEU A 3 -19.30 0.85 11.77
C LEU A 3 -18.28 0.75 10.64
N THR A 4 -18.71 0.41 9.44
CA THR A 4 -17.85 0.36 8.24
C THR A 4 -18.30 1.41 7.24
N LEU A 5 -17.35 2.19 6.72
CA LEU A 5 -17.59 3.24 5.73
C LEU A 5 -16.71 2.98 4.51
N MET A 6 -17.31 3.10 3.33
CA MET A 6 -16.58 3.10 2.06
C MET A 6 -16.27 4.55 1.67
N ILE A 7 -14.99 4.85 1.45
CA ILE A 7 -14.52 6.21 1.18
C ILE A 7 -13.71 6.21 -0.11
N LYS A 8 -13.92 7.24 -0.94
CA LYS A 8 -13.14 7.47 -2.16
C LYS A 8 -12.01 8.47 -1.87
N LEU A 9 -10.79 8.12 -2.21
CA LEU A 9 -9.66 9.04 -2.19
C LEU A 9 -9.66 9.89 -3.46
N LEU A 10 -9.31 11.18 -3.32
CA LEU A 10 -9.12 12.11 -4.43
C LEU A 10 -7.62 12.49 -4.53
N PRO A 11 -6.75 11.57 -4.97
CA PRO A 11 -5.32 11.82 -5.04
C PRO A 11 -4.95 12.74 -6.22
N THR A 12 -3.87 13.49 -6.09
CA THR A 12 -3.16 14.07 -7.24
C THR A 12 -2.56 12.96 -8.11
N THR A 13 -2.12 13.28 -9.32
CA THR A 13 -1.46 12.31 -10.22
C THR A 13 -0.26 11.63 -9.54
N GLU A 14 0.61 12.41 -8.88
CA GLU A 14 1.78 11.88 -8.17
C GLU A 14 1.39 10.95 -7.00
N GLN A 15 0.37 11.33 -6.25
CA GLN A 15 -0.17 10.52 -5.15
C GLN A 15 -0.74 9.21 -5.67
N HIS A 16 -1.48 9.26 -6.77
CA HIS A 16 -2.06 8.09 -7.40
C HIS A 16 -0.97 7.10 -7.83
N GLN A 17 0.10 7.59 -8.47
CA GLN A 17 1.24 6.74 -8.86
C GLN A 17 1.94 6.13 -7.64
N SER A 18 2.17 6.91 -6.57
CA SER A 18 2.78 6.39 -5.34
C SER A 18 1.92 5.30 -4.66
N LEU A 19 0.59 5.43 -4.72
CA LEU A 19 -0.33 4.40 -4.23
C LEU A 19 -0.27 3.14 -5.09
N LEU A 20 -0.26 3.27 -6.42
CA LEU A 20 -0.14 2.12 -7.33
C LEU A 20 1.15 1.35 -7.10
N GLU A 21 2.31 2.04 -7.06
CA GLU A 21 3.59 1.40 -6.78
C GLU A 21 3.58 0.68 -5.42
N THR A 22 2.94 1.28 -4.42
CA THR A 22 2.79 0.66 -3.09
C THR A 22 1.95 -0.62 -3.17
N MET A 23 0.85 -0.61 -3.93
CA MET A 23 0.03 -1.80 -4.13
C MET A 23 0.83 -2.91 -4.81
N GLU A 24 1.55 -2.58 -5.88
CA GLU A 24 2.34 -3.53 -6.66
C GLU A 24 3.43 -4.19 -5.81
N ARG A 25 4.25 -3.39 -5.12
CA ARG A 25 5.31 -3.90 -4.25
C ARG A 25 4.76 -4.71 -3.08
N PHE A 26 3.69 -4.23 -2.43
CA PHE A 26 3.07 -4.95 -1.32
C PHE A 26 2.50 -6.31 -1.75
N ASN A 27 1.83 -6.36 -2.91
CA ASN A 27 1.27 -7.61 -3.42
C ASN A 27 2.35 -8.56 -3.96
N ALA A 28 3.44 -8.03 -4.53
CA ALA A 28 4.62 -8.83 -4.88
C ALA A 28 5.25 -9.47 -3.63
N ALA A 29 5.40 -8.73 -2.53
CA ALA A 29 5.86 -9.28 -1.26
C ALA A 29 4.90 -10.37 -0.73
N CYS A 30 3.59 -10.17 -0.85
CA CYS A 30 2.60 -11.20 -0.48
C CYS A 30 2.77 -12.48 -1.30
N ASN A 31 3.08 -12.38 -2.60
CA ASN A 31 3.34 -13.55 -3.44
C ASN A 31 4.60 -14.31 -2.97
N VAL A 32 5.69 -13.61 -2.66
CA VAL A 32 6.91 -14.26 -2.11
C VAL A 32 6.63 -14.96 -0.78
N ILE A 33 5.84 -14.32 0.10
CA ILE A 33 5.42 -14.92 1.38
C ILE A 33 4.52 -16.14 1.13
N ALA A 34 3.67 -16.11 0.10
CA ALA A 34 2.77 -17.21 -0.25
C ALA A 34 3.55 -18.46 -0.70
N GLU A 35 4.64 -18.28 -1.46
CA GLU A 35 5.56 -19.38 -1.78
C GLU A 35 6.10 -20.04 -0.51
N ALA A 36 6.59 -19.25 0.44
CA ALA A 36 7.13 -19.76 1.70
C ALA A 36 6.05 -20.45 2.55
N ALA A 37 4.85 -19.88 2.63
CA ALA A 37 3.72 -20.46 3.37
C ALA A 37 3.30 -21.82 2.78
N PHE A 38 3.26 -21.91 1.45
CA PHE A 38 2.90 -23.13 0.73
C PHE A 38 3.97 -24.21 0.90
N ALA A 39 5.25 -23.88 0.68
CA ALA A 39 6.38 -24.80 0.84
C ALA A 39 6.49 -25.37 2.26
N GLU A 40 6.24 -24.55 3.28
CA GLU A 40 6.28 -24.95 4.70
C GLU A 40 4.96 -25.55 5.21
N HIS A 41 3.94 -25.61 4.36
CA HIS A 41 2.57 -26.00 4.73
C HIS A 41 2.05 -25.34 6.01
N THR A 42 2.39 -24.05 6.20
CA THR A 42 2.07 -23.35 7.45
C THR A 42 1.32 -22.04 7.21
N ALA A 43 0.20 -21.90 7.92
CA ALA A 43 -0.53 -20.65 8.09
C ALA A 43 -0.34 -20.12 9.53
N ASN A 44 0.79 -20.41 10.17
CA ASN A 44 1.12 -19.83 11.46
C ASN A 44 1.91 -18.52 11.23
N LYS A 45 1.27 -17.39 11.52
CA LYS A 45 1.85 -16.06 11.34
C LYS A 45 3.22 -15.89 12.02
N VAL A 46 3.38 -16.38 13.25
CA VAL A 46 4.62 -16.23 14.02
C VAL A 46 5.75 -17.03 13.39
N ARG A 47 5.47 -18.26 12.96
CA ARG A 47 6.44 -19.10 12.25
C ARG A 47 6.82 -18.48 10.91
N LEU A 48 5.84 -18.06 10.11
CA LEU A 48 6.11 -17.39 8.84
C LEU A 48 6.93 -16.12 9.01
N GLN A 49 6.59 -15.30 10.01
CA GLN A 49 7.32 -14.08 10.28
C GLN A 49 8.79 -14.34 10.60
N LYS A 50 9.11 -15.36 11.41
CA LYS A 50 10.50 -15.74 11.66
C LYS A 50 11.25 -16.17 10.38
N LEU A 51 10.55 -16.81 9.45
CA LEU A 51 11.14 -17.31 8.21
C LEU A 51 11.40 -16.20 7.18
N VAL A 52 10.45 -15.28 6.99
CA VAL A 52 10.45 -14.38 5.83
C VAL A 52 10.74 -12.92 6.16
N TYR A 53 10.66 -12.50 7.44
CA TYR A 53 10.68 -11.08 7.78
C TYR A 53 11.91 -10.34 7.27
N SER A 54 13.12 -10.83 7.58
CA SER A 54 14.37 -10.15 7.17
C SER A 54 14.50 -10.08 5.65
N ARG A 55 14.25 -11.19 4.96
CA ARG A 55 14.26 -11.25 3.50
C ARG A 55 13.29 -10.23 2.89
N ILE A 56 12.03 -10.19 3.34
CA ILE A 56 11.03 -9.27 2.78
C ILE A 56 11.39 -7.81 3.06
N ARG A 57 11.95 -7.52 4.24
CA ARG A 57 12.44 -6.18 4.60
C ARG A 57 13.55 -5.71 3.65
N GLU A 58 14.48 -6.59 3.32
CA GLU A 58 15.63 -6.30 2.45
C GLU A 58 15.21 -6.21 0.97
N GLU A 59 14.47 -7.20 0.47
CA GLU A 59 14.10 -7.32 -0.95
C GLU A 59 13.12 -6.24 -1.39
N PHE A 60 12.17 -5.85 -0.52
CA PHE A 60 11.12 -4.90 -0.88
C PHE A 60 11.29 -3.50 -0.28
N GLY A 61 12.32 -3.27 0.55
CA GLY A 61 12.54 -2.00 1.25
C GLY A 61 11.34 -1.58 2.12
N SER A 62 10.52 -2.53 2.55
CA SER A 62 9.25 -2.24 3.22
C SER A 62 9.44 -1.81 4.66
N SER A 63 8.51 -1.01 5.19
CA SER A 63 8.47 -0.72 6.64
C SER A 63 8.17 -1.98 7.46
N ALA A 64 8.43 -1.93 8.76
CA ALA A 64 8.19 -3.07 9.66
C ALA A 64 6.70 -3.39 9.70
N GLN A 65 5.88 -2.33 9.79
CA GLN A 65 4.43 -2.44 9.78
C GLN A 65 3.92 -3.01 8.45
N MET A 66 4.43 -2.57 7.30
CA MET A 66 4.00 -3.12 6.00
C MET A 66 4.37 -4.59 5.84
N THR A 67 5.58 -4.96 6.26
CA THR A 67 6.03 -6.36 6.22
C THR A 67 5.12 -7.25 7.08
N VAL A 68 4.82 -6.83 8.31
CA VAL A 68 3.92 -7.57 9.21
C VAL A 68 2.51 -7.68 8.62
N ARG A 69 2.01 -6.65 7.95
CA ARG A 69 0.69 -6.68 7.30
C ARG A 69 0.66 -7.58 6.07
N ALA A 70 1.72 -7.61 5.26
CA ALA A 70 1.85 -8.53 4.14
C ALA A 70 1.85 -9.99 4.62
N ILE A 71 2.60 -10.29 5.69
CA ILE A 71 2.61 -11.62 6.32
C ILE A 71 1.23 -11.99 6.84
N ALA A 72 0.57 -11.09 7.58
CA ALA A 72 -0.77 -11.35 8.11
C ALA A 72 -1.80 -11.59 7.00
N LYS A 73 -1.83 -10.74 5.97
CA LYS A 73 -2.72 -10.90 4.81
C LYS A 73 -2.51 -12.24 4.12
N THR A 74 -1.25 -12.62 3.88
CA THR A 74 -0.90 -13.87 3.21
C THR A 74 -1.27 -15.09 4.04
N CYS A 75 -1.00 -15.01 5.35
CA CYS A 75 -1.35 -16.03 6.32
C CYS A 75 -2.87 -16.28 6.35
N GLU A 76 -3.69 -15.22 6.42
CA GLU A 76 -5.16 -15.37 6.41
C GLU A 76 -5.67 -15.88 5.06
N ALA A 77 -5.06 -15.46 3.95
CA ALA A 77 -5.42 -15.97 2.63
C ALA A 77 -5.16 -17.47 2.49
N TYR A 78 -3.99 -17.94 2.93
CA TYR A 78 -3.61 -19.35 2.90
C TYR A 78 -4.40 -20.19 3.92
N LYS A 79 -4.77 -19.61 5.06
CA LYS A 79 -5.57 -20.29 6.08
C LYS A 79 -6.96 -20.71 5.58
N ARG A 80 -7.52 -20.03 4.58
CA ARG A 80 -8.83 -20.37 3.98
C ARG A 80 -8.81 -21.72 3.27
N ASP A 81 -7.75 -22.00 2.54
CA ASP A 81 -7.55 -23.26 1.85
C ASP A 81 -6.05 -23.53 1.72
N LYS A 82 -5.58 -24.55 2.45
CA LYS A 82 -4.15 -24.91 2.50
C LYS A 82 -3.73 -25.83 1.35
N SER A 83 -4.66 -26.31 0.54
CA SER A 83 -4.35 -27.10 -0.65
C SER A 83 -3.91 -26.24 -1.83
N ILE A 84 -4.19 -24.93 -1.78
CA ILE A 84 -3.93 -23.98 -2.87
C ILE A 84 -2.98 -22.88 -2.38
N LYS A 85 -1.92 -22.63 -3.16
CA LYS A 85 -1.08 -21.44 -2.95
C LYS A 85 -1.85 -20.18 -3.35
N PRO A 86 -2.06 -19.21 -2.45
CA PRO A 86 -2.73 -17.96 -2.82
C PRO A 86 -1.84 -17.12 -3.74
N THR A 87 -2.47 -16.42 -4.69
CA THR A 87 -1.82 -15.44 -5.56
C THR A 87 -2.47 -14.07 -5.40
N PHE A 88 -1.66 -13.02 -5.47
CA PHE A 88 -2.06 -11.63 -5.28
C PHE A 88 -1.80 -10.83 -6.55
N LYS A 89 -2.85 -10.22 -7.10
CA LYS A 89 -2.76 -9.34 -8.27
C LYS A 89 -1.96 -8.07 -7.92
N PRO A 90 -1.24 -7.45 -8.87
CA PRO A 90 -0.44 -6.24 -8.62
C PRO A 90 -1.26 -5.11 -7.97
N HIS A 91 -2.47 -4.83 -8.48
CA HIS A 91 -3.38 -3.83 -7.92
C HIS A 91 -4.45 -4.45 -7.01
N GLY A 92 -4.15 -5.57 -6.36
CA GLY A 92 -5.03 -6.17 -5.36
C GLY A 92 -5.13 -5.31 -4.10
N ALA A 93 -6.26 -5.41 -3.38
CA ALA A 93 -6.50 -4.65 -2.16
C ALA A 93 -5.39 -4.83 -1.12
N ILE A 94 -4.95 -3.74 -0.51
CA ILE A 94 -3.92 -3.73 0.55
C ILE A 94 -4.55 -3.40 1.91
N VAL A 95 -3.91 -3.85 2.98
CA VAL A 95 -4.42 -3.68 4.35
C VAL A 95 -3.63 -2.60 5.06
N TYR A 96 -4.33 -1.53 5.43
CA TYR A 96 -3.80 -0.49 6.29
C TYR A 96 -4.35 -0.61 7.71
N ASP A 97 -3.54 -0.21 8.68
CA ASP A 97 -3.95 -0.03 10.07
C ASP A 97 -3.73 1.43 10.49
N GLN A 98 -4.11 1.77 11.72
CA GLN A 98 -4.00 3.14 12.25
C GLN A 98 -2.56 3.71 12.27
N ARG A 99 -1.53 2.86 12.24
CA ARG A 99 -0.11 3.28 12.20
C ARG A 99 0.35 3.62 10.79
N LEU A 100 -0.32 3.05 9.79
CA LEU A 100 -0.01 3.24 8.37
C LEU A 100 -0.96 4.22 7.69
N LEU A 101 -2.19 4.31 8.20
CA LEU A 101 -3.23 5.19 7.72
C LEU A 101 -3.84 5.93 8.91
N SER A 102 -3.78 7.26 8.90
CA SER A 102 -4.37 8.09 9.96
C SER A 102 -5.14 9.26 9.40
N TRP A 103 -6.33 9.53 9.94
CA TRP A 103 -7.14 10.69 9.56
C TRP A 103 -6.57 11.98 10.12
N LYS A 104 -6.70 13.06 9.35
CA LYS A 104 -6.29 14.43 9.68
C LYS A 104 -7.52 15.34 9.56
N GLY A 105 -8.44 15.19 10.50
CA GLY A 105 -9.81 15.70 10.37
C GLY A 105 -10.67 14.78 9.51
N LEU A 106 -11.83 15.28 9.05
CA LEU A 106 -12.81 14.49 8.30
C LEU A 106 -12.45 14.30 6.82
N GLU A 107 -11.65 15.20 6.25
CA GLU A 107 -11.46 15.28 4.79
C GLU A 107 -10.06 14.87 4.33
N ARG A 108 -9.13 14.59 5.25
CA ARG A 108 -7.73 14.30 4.91
C ARG A 108 -7.28 13.03 5.59
N VAL A 109 -6.46 12.27 4.89
CA VAL A 109 -5.87 11.05 5.39
C VAL A 109 -4.37 11.05 5.11
N SER A 110 -3.61 10.51 6.05
CA SER A 110 -2.20 10.24 5.89
C SER A 110 -1.96 8.77 5.70
N ILE A 111 -1.41 8.39 4.54
CA ILE A 111 -1.15 7.01 4.15
C ILE A 111 0.35 6.82 3.95
N LEU A 112 0.92 5.78 4.57
CA LEU A 112 2.28 5.35 4.31
C LEU A 112 2.35 4.64 2.95
N THR A 113 3.23 5.12 2.08
CA THR A 113 3.62 4.48 0.83
C THR A 113 5.04 3.89 0.93
N ILE A 114 5.39 2.91 0.09
CA ILE A 114 6.66 2.17 0.20
C ILE A 114 7.91 3.03 -0.14
N TRP A 115 7.74 4.26 -0.63
CA TRP A 115 8.85 5.11 -1.09
C TRP A 115 9.73 5.79 -0.02
N GLN A 116 9.64 5.46 1.27
CA GLN A 116 10.38 6.19 2.32
C GLN A 116 10.98 5.35 3.44
N ALA A 117 11.65 4.24 3.12
CA ALA A 117 12.55 3.60 4.09
C ALA A 117 13.88 4.36 4.28
N HIS A 118 14.28 5.26 3.36
CA HIS A 118 15.59 5.92 3.41
C HIS A 118 15.60 7.43 3.67
N LEU A 119 14.46 8.12 3.57
CA LEU A 119 14.34 9.55 3.86
C LEU A 119 13.01 9.77 4.59
N GLY A 120 13.06 9.91 5.91
CA GLY A 120 11.87 10.14 6.72
C GLY A 120 11.06 11.33 6.18
N ALA A 121 9.78 11.14 5.87
CA ALA A 121 8.86 12.26 5.83
C ALA A 121 7.44 11.83 6.22
N HIS A 122 7.02 12.32 7.38
CA HIS A 122 5.63 12.71 7.56
C HIS A 122 5.30 13.75 6.47
N ARG A 123 4.41 13.44 5.52
CA ARG A 123 3.79 14.46 4.68
C ARG A 123 2.32 14.54 5.01
N ILE A 124 1.93 15.70 5.52
CA ILE A 124 0.55 16.09 5.79
C ILE A 124 -0.13 16.30 4.43
N TRP A 125 -1.22 15.60 4.18
CA TRP A 125 -1.97 15.64 2.92
C TRP A 125 -3.07 16.69 3.03
N ARG A 126 -3.09 17.68 2.14
CA ARG A 126 -4.09 18.74 2.11
C ARG A 126 -5.00 18.53 0.90
N VAL A 127 -6.31 18.55 1.12
CA VAL A 127 -7.31 18.71 0.06
C VAL A 127 -7.48 20.22 -0.18
N PRO A 128 -7.42 20.71 -1.44
CA PRO A 128 -7.73 22.10 -1.75
C PRO A 128 -9.23 22.36 -1.53
N SER A 129 -9.55 23.42 -0.80
CA SER A 129 -10.89 23.98 -0.73
C SER A 129 -11.05 25.02 -1.84
N GLY A 130 -11.99 24.81 -2.75
CA GLY A 130 -12.61 25.87 -3.55
C GLY A 130 -11.86 26.34 -4.80
N ALA A 131 -12.63 26.54 -5.86
CA ALA A 131 -12.23 26.87 -7.22
C ALA A 131 -11.83 28.35 -7.42
N SER A 132 -11.01 28.61 -8.44
CA SER A 132 -11.28 29.70 -9.38
C SER A 132 -10.64 29.39 -10.73
N GLU A 133 -11.54 29.24 -11.70
CA GLU A 133 -11.35 29.25 -13.13
C GLU A 133 -10.74 30.59 -13.59
N SER A 134 -9.69 30.55 -14.42
CA SER A 134 -9.42 31.62 -15.39
C SER A 134 -8.52 31.10 -16.51
N ASP A 135 -9.18 30.92 -17.65
CA ASP A 135 -8.67 30.87 -19.02
C ASP A 135 -7.53 31.87 -19.30
N SER A 136 -6.51 31.44 -20.03
CA SER A 136 -5.91 32.25 -21.09
C SER A 136 -5.01 31.38 -21.97
N ARG A 137 -5.58 31.03 -23.13
CA ARG A 137 -4.84 30.84 -24.37
C ARG A 137 -3.86 32.00 -24.58
N THR A 138 -2.57 31.69 -24.72
CA THR A 138 -1.70 32.46 -25.63
C THR A 138 -0.82 31.49 -26.40
N SER A 139 -1.23 31.27 -27.64
CA SER A 139 -0.55 30.60 -28.74
C SER A 139 0.88 31.13 -28.95
N ARG A 140 1.84 30.20 -29.07
CA ARG A 140 3.17 30.41 -29.64
C ARG A 140 3.18 29.95 -31.10
N SER A 141 3.60 30.82 -32.01
CA SER A 141 4.39 30.56 -33.24
C SER A 141 4.48 31.90 -34.00
N HIS A 142 5.54 32.70 -33.92
CA HIS A 142 6.85 32.56 -34.59
C HIS A 142 6.76 32.05 -36.04
N LEU A 143 6.71 33.06 -36.94
CA LEU A 143 7.25 33.21 -38.31
C LEU A 143 8.46 32.30 -38.66
N PRO A 144 8.78 32.06 -39.95
CA PRO A 144 8.75 33.00 -41.08
C PRO A 144 7.70 32.76 -42.16
#